data_AF-A0A5N7AQQ9-F1
#
_entry.id   AF-A0A5N7AQQ9-F1
#
_cell.length_a   1.000
_cell.length_b   1.000
_cell.length_c   1.000
_cell.angle_alpha   90.00
_cell.angle_beta   90.00
_cell.angle_gamma   90.00
#
_symmetry.space_group_name_H-M   'P 1'
#
loop_
_entity.id
_entity.type
_entity.pdbx_description
1 polymer ?
#
loop_
_entity_poly.entity_id
_entity_poly.type
_entity_poly.pdbx_seq_one_letter_code
_entity_poly.pdbx_strand_id
1 'polypeptide(L)'
;MSVEPRITSANPVRQQGHLDYERCAALNNEIYRLSWSGYYSGSHITWWEYFSPSPKTAETLDPSLIKFLKLALFDPKDGPSDWTDRPALFYWISSLNDPDAFFETWVEELYPGRFVWLYCATGYLMGDERGILYDQEESLAAFVGYKFEERPMCIHGWGFKPLEVILDSYLDMIDEGKVTLMGPDPPNWPRPIKPWVLHSYTNVDVEKALSAMQRLLEAIEARQPSREAADSYNPWSDPSLLASINLPPNTFAHDFLMGLSTQKIPFRYIAPGIRLPTVAEFANQPYLGSYPTNDPTSLPLLLFYTDDWR
;
A
#
# COMPACT_ATOMS: atom_id res chain seq x y z
N MET A 1 -25.35 -5.37 17.72
CA MET A 1 -24.93 -4.35 16.74
C MET A 1 -23.45 -4.60 16.51
N SER A 2 -23.07 -5.25 15.40
CA SER A 2 -21.64 -5.44 15.10
C SER A 2 -21.05 -4.07 14.80
N VAL A 3 -20.08 -3.65 15.61
CA VAL A 3 -19.27 -2.48 15.29
C VAL A 3 -18.55 -2.81 13.98
N GLU A 4 -18.70 -1.94 12.99
CA GLU A 4 -18.02 -2.04 11.71
C GLU A 4 -16.50 -2.16 11.97
N PRO A 5 -15.80 -3.14 11.38
CA PRO A 5 -14.41 -3.44 11.76
C PRO A 5 -13.43 -2.36 11.28
N ARG A 6 -13.84 -1.53 10.32
CA ARG A 6 -13.03 -0.49 9.67
C ARG A 6 -12.55 0.58 10.66
N ILE A 7 -11.33 1.06 10.45
CA ILE A 7 -10.77 2.13 11.26
C ILE A 7 -11.29 3.46 10.74
N THR A 8 -12.00 4.19 11.58
CA THR A 8 -12.52 5.52 11.24
C THR A 8 -12.27 6.49 12.38
N SER A 9 -12.52 7.78 12.17
CA SER A 9 -12.45 8.76 13.27
C SER A 9 -13.43 8.43 14.42
N ALA A 10 -14.55 7.76 14.12
CA ALA A 10 -15.52 7.31 15.13
C ALA A 10 -15.16 5.94 15.74
N ASN A 11 -14.29 5.16 15.08
CA ASN A 11 -13.84 3.83 15.51
C ASN A 11 -12.32 3.71 15.38
N PRO A 12 -11.52 4.46 16.17
CA PRO A 12 -10.07 4.49 16.02
C PRO A 12 -9.42 3.16 16.43
N VAL A 13 -8.11 3.06 16.18
CA VAL A 13 -7.25 1.99 16.69
C VAL A 13 -7.36 1.91 18.22
N ARG A 14 -7.60 0.70 18.75
CA ARG A 14 -7.78 0.49 20.19
C ARG A 14 -6.42 0.35 20.87
N GLN A 15 -6.21 1.05 21.98
CA GLN A 15 -4.97 1.00 22.75
C GLN A 15 -5.10 0.00 23.91
N GLN A 16 -5.09 -1.30 23.60
CA GLN A 16 -5.33 -2.37 24.59
C GLN A 16 -4.05 -3.07 25.09
N GLY A 17 -2.89 -2.77 24.49
CA GLY A 17 -1.61 -3.40 24.85
C GLY A 17 -1.49 -4.87 24.44
N HIS A 18 -2.41 -5.35 23.60
CA HIS A 18 -2.39 -6.66 22.96
C HIS A 18 -3.07 -6.57 21.59
N LEU A 19 -3.00 -7.63 20.79
CA LEU A 19 -3.70 -7.71 19.51
C LEU A 19 -5.20 -7.48 19.67
N ASP A 20 -5.79 -6.57 18.89
CA ASP A 20 -7.25 -6.50 18.70
C ASP A 20 -7.69 -7.65 17.81
N TYR A 21 -7.68 -8.86 18.38
CA TYR A 21 -7.86 -10.11 17.65
C TYR A 21 -9.24 -10.19 16.97
N GLU A 22 -10.27 -9.56 17.55
CA GLU A 22 -11.62 -9.52 16.98
C GLU A 22 -11.65 -8.65 15.72
N ARG A 23 -11.07 -7.45 15.78
CA ARG A 23 -10.98 -6.55 14.63
C ARG A 23 -10.08 -7.15 13.55
N CYS A 24 -8.90 -7.64 13.91
CA CYS A 24 -7.97 -8.27 12.96
C CYS A 24 -8.62 -9.45 12.25
N ALA A 25 -9.32 -10.34 12.98
CA ALA A 25 -10.01 -11.46 12.37
C ALA A 25 -11.15 -11.00 11.46
N ALA A 26 -11.92 -9.99 11.86
CA ALA A 26 -12.99 -9.44 11.04
C ALA A 26 -12.46 -8.87 9.70
N LEU A 27 -11.39 -8.06 9.75
CA LEU A 27 -10.74 -7.49 8.57
C LEU A 27 -10.13 -8.58 7.67
N ASN A 28 -9.38 -9.53 8.25
CA ASN A 28 -8.84 -10.69 7.51
C ASN A 28 -9.96 -11.46 6.79
N ASN A 29 -11.07 -11.71 7.49
CA ASN A 29 -12.19 -12.48 6.96
C ASN A 29 -12.96 -11.73 5.87
N GLU A 30 -12.97 -10.39 5.91
CA GLU A 30 -13.53 -9.56 4.85
C GLU A 30 -12.69 -9.67 3.58
N ILE A 31 -11.37 -9.48 3.69
CA ILE A 31 -10.43 -9.65 2.58
C ILE A 31 -10.53 -11.07 2.00
N TYR A 32 -10.54 -12.09 2.86
CA TYR A 32 -10.70 -13.49 2.47
C TYR A 32 -11.99 -13.73 1.68
N ARG A 33 -13.13 -13.18 2.12
CA ARG A 33 -14.39 -13.35 1.39
C ARG A 33 -14.35 -12.68 0.02
N LEU A 34 -13.66 -11.55 -0.10
CA LEU A 34 -13.47 -10.88 -1.39
C LEU A 34 -12.57 -11.72 -2.30
N SER A 35 -11.42 -12.23 -1.83
CA SER A 35 -10.52 -13.03 -2.67
C SER A 35 -11.13 -14.36 -3.13
N TRP A 36 -11.89 -15.01 -2.25
CA TRP A 36 -12.56 -16.27 -2.57
C TRP A 36 -13.93 -16.08 -3.23
N SER A 37 -14.39 -14.84 -3.42
CA SER A 37 -15.63 -14.55 -4.12
C SER A 37 -15.57 -15.08 -5.55
N GLY A 38 -16.55 -15.90 -5.93
CA GLY A 38 -16.58 -16.57 -7.23
C GLY A 38 -15.71 -17.83 -7.36
N TYR A 39 -14.85 -18.13 -6.38
CA TYR A 39 -14.05 -19.37 -6.37
C TYR A 39 -14.69 -20.49 -5.57
N TYR A 40 -15.44 -20.17 -4.51
CA TYR A 40 -15.99 -21.17 -3.62
C TYR A 40 -17.27 -20.69 -2.92
N SER A 41 -18.27 -21.56 -2.85
CA SER A 41 -19.57 -21.30 -2.19
C SER A 41 -19.89 -22.26 -1.05
N GLY A 42 -18.91 -23.09 -0.65
CA GLY A 42 -19.09 -24.10 0.39
C GLY A 42 -18.77 -23.58 1.80
N SER A 43 -18.39 -24.51 2.68
CA SER A 43 -18.11 -24.18 4.09
C SER A 43 -16.71 -23.61 4.27
N HIS A 44 -16.63 -22.48 4.97
CA HIS A 44 -15.36 -21.90 5.41
C HIS A 44 -14.85 -22.63 6.66
N ILE A 45 -13.54 -22.64 6.85
CA ILE A 45 -12.87 -23.18 8.03
C ILE A 45 -11.83 -22.16 8.51
N THR A 46 -11.63 -22.11 9.82
CA THR A 46 -10.62 -21.22 10.43
C THR A 46 -9.22 -21.83 10.32
N TRP A 47 -8.20 -20.98 10.42
CA TRP A 47 -6.80 -21.43 10.44
C TRP A 47 -6.58 -22.48 11.55
N TRP A 48 -7.13 -22.23 12.75
CA TRP A 48 -6.93 -23.12 13.89
C TRP A 48 -7.59 -24.50 13.71
N GLU A 49 -8.78 -24.54 13.12
CA GLU A 49 -9.46 -25.80 12.80
C GLU A 49 -8.75 -26.57 11.70
N TYR A 50 -8.21 -25.88 10.69
CA TYR A 50 -7.50 -26.50 9.57
C TYR A 50 -6.20 -27.16 10.02
N PHE A 51 -5.35 -26.44 10.76
CA PHE A 51 -4.02 -26.93 11.14
C PHE A 51 -3.99 -27.70 12.44
N SER A 52 -4.84 -27.35 13.42
CA SER A 52 -4.79 -27.92 14.79
C SER A 52 -3.35 -28.00 15.33
N PRO A 53 -2.66 -26.85 15.53
CA PRO A 53 -1.22 -26.82 15.74
C PRO A 53 -0.77 -27.61 16.96
N SER A 54 0.49 -28.06 16.93
CA SER A 54 1.07 -28.84 18.03
C SER A 54 1.05 -28.06 19.36
N PRO A 55 0.99 -28.76 20.52
CA PRO A 55 1.07 -28.10 21.83
C PRO A 55 2.30 -27.19 21.96
N LYS A 56 3.45 -27.62 21.43
CA LYS A 56 4.69 -26.84 21.44
C LYS A 56 4.53 -25.51 20.70
N THR A 57 3.96 -25.53 19.51
CA THR A 57 3.71 -24.30 18.74
C THR A 57 2.70 -23.40 19.47
N ALA A 58 1.62 -24.00 19.99
CA ALA A 58 0.59 -23.25 20.71
C ALA A 58 1.10 -22.61 22.02
N GLU A 59 2.06 -23.24 22.71
CA GLU A 59 2.68 -22.71 23.93
C GLU A 59 3.59 -21.50 23.67
N THR A 60 4.20 -21.40 22.47
CA THR A 60 5.03 -20.25 22.08
C THR A 60 4.20 -19.05 21.62
N LEU A 61 2.97 -19.26 21.18
CA LEU A 61 2.12 -18.19 20.65
C LEU A 61 1.48 -17.35 21.76
N ASP A 62 1.44 -16.04 21.56
CA ASP A 62 0.73 -15.12 22.42
C ASP A 62 -0.78 -15.46 22.47
N PRO A 63 -1.42 -15.43 23.66
CA PRO A 63 -2.83 -15.78 23.80
C PRO A 63 -3.79 -14.96 22.90
N SER A 64 -3.49 -13.70 22.61
CA SER A 64 -4.31 -12.87 21.73
C SER A 64 -4.14 -13.27 20.26
N LEU A 65 -2.92 -13.67 19.85
CA LEU A 65 -2.68 -14.23 18.52
C LEU A 65 -3.39 -15.59 18.33
N ILE A 66 -3.41 -16.45 19.35
CA ILE A 66 -4.19 -17.71 19.32
C ILE A 66 -5.68 -17.42 19.09
N LYS A 67 -6.23 -16.42 19.80
CA LYS A 67 -7.64 -16.02 19.61
C LYS A 67 -7.91 -15.51 18.20
N PHE A 68 -6.98 -14.74 17.63
CA PHE A 68 -7.07 -14.31 16.24
C PHE A 68 -7.09 -15.50 15.28
N LEU A 69 -6.13 -16.43 15.40
CA LEU A 69 -6.03 -17.60 14.52
C LEU A 69 -7.24 -18.55 14.62
N LYS A 70 -7.92 -18.59 15.77
CA LYS A 70 -9.19 -19.30 15.96
C LYS A 70 -10.40 -18.66 15.26
N LEU A 71 -10.29 -17.39 14.86
CA LEU A 71 -11.35 -16.64 14.19
C LEU A 71 -11.03 -16.36 12.72
N ALA A 72 -9.74 -16.30 12.37
CA ALA A 72 -9.27 -16.01 11.03
C ALA A 72 -9.57 -17.18 10.08
N LEU A 73 -10.26 -16.88 8.98
CA LEU A 73 -10.46 -17.78 7.86
C LEU A 73 -9.13 -17.94 7.12
N PHE A 74 -8.85 -19.18 6.68
CA PHE A 74 -7.59 -19.53 6.04
C PHE A 74 -7.78 -20.03 4.62
N ASP A 75 -8.35 -21.23 4.48
CA ASP A 75 -8.66 -21.88 3.21
C ASP A 75 -10.02 -22.55 3.30
N PRO A 76 -10.79 -22.68 2.19
CA PRO A 76 -12.03 -23.42 2.22
C PRO A 76 -11.78 -24.93 2.27
N LYS A 77 -12.68 -25.67 2.94
CA LYS A 77 -12.52 -27.11 3.17
C LYS A 77 -12.40 -27.93 1.88
N ASP A 78 -13.15 -27.54 0.84
CA ASP A 78 -13.13 -28.21 -0.47
C ASP A 78 -12.55 -27.28 -1.57
N GLY A 79 -11.60 -26.41 -1.19
CA GLY A 79 -10.89 -25.54 -2.13
C GLY A 79 -9.93 -26.29 -3.07
N PRO A 80 -9.31 -25.59 -4.04
CA PRO A 80 -8.35 -26.17 -4.97
C PRO A 80 -7.18 -26.88 -4.27
N SER A 81 -6.85 -28.09 -4.72
CA SER A 81 -5.70 -28.82 -4.19
C SER A 81 -4.36 -28.26 -4.68
N ASP A 82 -4.31 -27.73 -5.89
CA ASP A 82 -3.12 -27.09 -6.46
C ASP A 82 -2.91 -25.70 -5.84
N TRP A 83 -1.72 -25.47 -5.27
CA TRP A 83 -1.34 -24.20 -4.66
C TRP A 83 -1.27 -23.06 -5.68
N THR A 84 -1.03 -23.36 -6.96
CA THR A 84 -0.98 -22.35 -8.04
C THR A 84 -2.36 -21.82 -8.42
N ASP A 85 -3.43 -22.54 -8.07
CA ASP A 85 -4.81 -22.17 -8.30
C ASP A 85 -5.50 -21.60 -7.05
N ARG A 86 -4.82 -21.54 -5.91
CA ARG A 86 -5.35 -20.91 -4.69
C ARG A 86 -5.37 -19.38 -4.82
N PRO A 87 -6.51 -18.73 -4.61
CA PRO A 87 -6.60 -17.29 -4.46
C PRO A 87 -5.66 -16.78 -3.37
N ALA A 88 -4.85 -15.77 -3.68
CA ALA A 88 -4.12 -15.02 -2.67
C ALA A 88 -5.10 -14.22 -1.80
N LEU A 89 -4.82 -14.09 -0.51
CA LEU A 89 -5.59 -13.27 0.42
C LEU A 89 -5.64 -11.82 -0.09
N PHE A 90 -4.49 -11.24 -0.39
CA PHE A 90 -4.36 -9.91 -0.98
C PHE A 90 -3.22 -9.87 -2.01
N TYR A 91 -3.12 -8.82 -2.82
CA TYR A 91 -2.13 -8.74 -3.90
C TYR A 91 -0.69 -9.06 -3.45
N TRP A 92 -0.27 -8.58 -2.27
CA TRP A 92 1.07 -8.84 -1.72
C TRP A 92 1.18 -10.08 -0.83
N ILE A 93 0.06 -10.58 -0.32
CA ILE A 93 0.01 -11.60 0.74
C ILE A 93 -0.80 -12.83 0.30
N SER A 94 -0.17 -14.00 0.31
CA SER A 94 -0.79 -15.24 -0.17
C SER A 94 -1.79 -15.78 0.83
N SER A 95 -1.35 -16.11 2.04
CA SER A 95 -2.20 -16.58 3.13
C SER A 95 -1.45 -16.51 4.46
N LEU A 96 -2.14 -16.86 5.56
CA LEU A 96 -1.47 -17.13 6.84
C LEU A 96 -0.49 -18.29 6.67
N ASN A 97 0.68 -18.25 7.31
CA ASN A 97 1.63 -19.36 7.21
C ASN A 97 1.15 -20.63 7.93
N ASP A 98 1.74 -21.76 7.54
CA ASP A 98 1.67 -23.01 8.28
C ASP A 98 2.30 -22.82 9.69
N PRO A 99 1.76 -23.46 10.75
CA PRO A 99 2.37 -23.42 12.09
C PRO A 99 3.85 -23.77 12.12
N ASP A 100 4.34 -24.66 11.24
CA ASP A 100 5.74 -25.08 11.21
C ASP A 100 6.66 -23.97 10.70
N ALA A 101 6.14 -23.03 9.89
CA ALA A 101 6.88 -21.92 9.30
C ALA A 101 6.93 -20.66 10.20
N PHE A 102 6.09 -20.57 11.24
CA PHE A 102 5.94 -19.36 12.07
C PHE A 102 7.25 -18.83 12.65
N PHE A 103 8.16 -19.72 13.05
CA PHE A 103 9.43 -19.36 13.68
C PHE A 103 10.63 -19.60 12.76
N GLU A 104 10.41 -19.80 11.45
CA GLU A 104 11.47 -19.83 10.45
C GLU A 104 11.94 -18.40 10.10
N THR A 105 12.36 -17.66 11.13
CA THR A 105 12.83 -16.27 11.05
C THR A 105 14.34 -16.14 11.19
N TRP A 106 14.93 -15.19 10.46
CA TRP A 106 16.35 -14.84 10.52
C TRP A 106 16.72 -14.15 11.84
N VAL A 107 15.72 -13.83 12.66
CA VAL A 107 15.84 -13.25 13.99
C VAL A 107 15.48 -14.21 15.12
N GLU A 108 15.04 -15.45 14.82
CA GLU A 108 14.64 -16.44 15.82
C GLU A 108 15.77 -16.76 16.81
N GLU A 109 17.01 -16.87 16.33
CA GLU A 109 18.18 -17.12 17.20
C GLU A 109 18.45 -15.96 18.17
N LEU A 110 18.06 -14.72 17.80
CA LEU A 110 18.27 -13.52 18.60
C LEU A 110 17.10 -13.25 19.55
N TYR A 111 15.88 -13.55 19.09
CA TYR A 111 14.64 -13.30 19.81
C TYR A 111 13.70 -14.52 19.73
N PRO A 112 14.04 -15.62 20.43
CA PRO A 112 13.31 -16.88 20.31
C PRO A 112 11.83 -16.72 20.65
N GLY A 113 10.96 -17.15 19.74
CA GLY A 113 9.51 -17.11 19.90
C GLY A 113 8.90 -15.71 19.85
N ARG A 114 9.66 -14.63 19.63
CA ARG A 114 9.11 -13.27 19.61
C ARG A 114 8.45 -12.92 18.28
N PHE A 115 9.14 -13.19 17.17
CA PHE A 115 8.68 -12.79 15.84
C PHE A 115 8.04 -13.97 15.11
N VAL A 116 6.76 -13.82 14.76
CA VAL A 116 5.99 -14.81 14.01
C VAL A 116 5.91 -14.39 12.56
N TRP A 117 6.35 -15.24 11.64
CA TRP A 117 6.10 -15.07 10.21
C TRP A 117 4.64 -15.35 9.90
N LEU A 118 3.79 -14.35 10.14
CA LEU A 118 2.34 -14.53 10.18
C LEU A 118 1.72 -14.74 8.79
N TYR A 119 2.14 -13.94 7.81
CA TYR A 119 1.64 -14.05 6.45
C TYR A 119 2.77 -14.17 5.43
N CYS A 120 2.63 -15.09 4.48
CA CYS A 120 3.57 -15.28 3.38
C CYS A 120 3.30 -14.28 2.25
N ALA A 121 4.35 -13.82 1.57
CA ALA A 121 4.20 -13.01 0.36
C ALA A 121 3.71 -13.84 -0.84
N THR A 122 3.14 -13.18 -1.84
CA THR A 122 2.64 -13.81 -3.09
C THR A 122 3.73 -14.07 -4.14
N GLY A 123 4.95 -13.61 -3.91
CA GLY A 123 5.99 -13.59 -4.94
C GLY A 123 5.77 -12.50 -6.00
N TYR A 124 5.14 -11.38 -5.60
CA TYR A 124 4.79 -10.26 -6.48
C TYR A 124 5.99 -9.56 -7.14
N LEU A 125 7.22 -9.79 -6.67
CA LEU A 125 8.48 -9.34 -7.27
C LEU A 125 9.34 -10.51 -7.81
N MET A 126 8.78 -11.72 -7.85
CA MET A 126 9.44 -12.95 -8.31
C MET A 126 10.81 -13.19 -7.62
N GLY A 127 10.88 -13.02 -6.29
CA GLY A 127 12.14 -13.03 -5.55
C GLY A 127 12.10 -13.71 -4.17
N ASP A 128 12.89 -13.15 -3.25
CA ASP A 128 12.99 -13.57 -1.85
C ASP A 128 12.10 -12.69 -0.96
N GLU A 129 10.81 -12.62 -1.29
CA GLU A 129 9.87 -11.85 -0.49
C GLU A 129 9.52 -12.55 0.82
N ARG A 130 9.07 -11.75 1.80
CA ARG A 130 8.76 -12.25 3.15
C ARG A 130 7.27 -12.17 3.47
N GLY A 131 6.65 -11.01 3.36
CA GLY A 131 5.24 -10.82 3.74
C GLY A 131 5.12 -10.13 5.08
N ILE A 132 4.28 -10.59 6.00
CA ILE A 132 4.07 -9.91 7.29
C ILE A 132 4.72 -10.71 8.42
N LEU A 133 5.55 -10.02 9.20
CA LEU A 133 6.03 -10.48 10.51
C LEU A 133 5.21 -9.81 11.62
N TYR A 134 4.89 -10.58 12.65
CA TYR A 134 4.19 -10.14 13.85
C TYR A 134 5.12 -10.24 15.05
N ASP A 135 5.33 -9.14 15.76
CA ASP A 135 6.05 -9.06 17.02
C ASP A 135 5.09 -9.32 18.17
N GLN A 136 5.22 -10.48 18.81
CA GLN A 136 4.34 -10.89 19.90
C GLN A 136 4.51 -10.03 21.16
N GLU A 137 5.71 -9.48 21.41
CA GLU A 137 5.97 -8.67 22.61
C GLU A 137 5.33 -7.28 22.51
N GLU A 138 5.42 -6.66 21.34
CA GLU A 138 4.89 -5.31 21.11
C GLU A 138 3.45 -5.32 20.57
N SER A 139 2.94 -6.49 20.17
CA SER A 139 1.65 -6.64 19.48
C SER A 139 1.54 -5.78 18.21
N LEU A 140 2.64 -5.70 17.46
CA LEU A 140 2.75 -4.95 16.21
C LEU A 140 3.13 -5.90 15.07
N ALA A 141 2.86 -5.48 13.84
CA ALA A 141 3.22 -6.17 12.62
C ALA A 141 3.92 -5.24 11.64
N ALA A 142 4.77 -5.80 10.79
CA ALA A 142 5.39 -5.09 9.69
C ALA A 142 5.33 -5.93 8.42
N PHE A 143 5.02 -5.28 7.30
CA PHE A 143 5.25 -5.87 5.98
C PHE A 143 6.74 -5.76 5.65
N VAL A 144 7.39 -6.90 5.48
CA VAL A 144 8.78 -7.06 5.09
C VAL A 144 8.80 -7.44 3.61
N GLY A 145 9.33 -6.53 2.78
CA GLY A 145 9.40 -6.71 1.34
C GLY A 145 10.32 -7.86 0.99
N TYR A 146 11.58 -7.78 1.42
CA TYR A 146 12.59 -8.82 1.18
C TYR A 146 13.13 -9.44 2.46
N LYS A 147 13.47 -10.74 2.43
CA LYS A 147 14.03 -11.47 3.59
C LYS A 147 15.24 -10.78 4.24
N PHE A 148 16.10 -10.11 3.47
CA PHE A 148 17.28 -9.44 4.02
C PHE A 148 16.96 -8.17 4.83
N GLU A 149 15.78 -7.61 4.67
CA GLU A 149 15.30 -6.45 5.44
C GLU A 149 14.77 -6.87 6.82
N GLU A 150 14.47 -8.16 7.01
CA GLU A 150 13.89 -8.68 8.26
C GLU A 150 14.72 -8.31 9.49
N ARG A 151 16.02 -8.63 9.49
CA ARG A 151 16.90 -8.36 10.64
C ARG A 151 16.94 -6.88 11.02
N PRO A 152 17.29 -5.94 10.11
CA PRO A 152 17.33 -4.53 10.47
C PRO A 152 15.95 -4.00 10.87
N MET A 153 14.86 -4.44 10.23
CA MET A 153 13.52 -4.01 10.60
C MET A 153 13.14 -4.46 12.01
N CYS A 154 13.37 -5.74 12.36
CA CYS A 154 13.03 -6.28 13.69
C CYS A 154 13.89 -5.67 14.80
N ILE A 155 15.20 -5.49 14.56
CA ILE A 155 16.12 -4.92 15.57
C ILE A 155 15.81 -3.45 15.84
N HIS A 156 15.40 -2.70 14.81
CA HIS A 156 15.16 -1.25 14.93
C HIS A 156 13.68 -0.87 15.06
N GLY A 157 12.76 -1.83 14.97
CA GLY A 157 11.31 -1.59 15.02
C GLY A 157 10.76 -0.79 13.83
N TRP A 158 11.42 -0.84 12.67
CA TRP A 158 11.00 -0.04 11.50
C TRP A 158 9.74 -0.60 10.84
N GLY A 159 8.78 0.29 10.57
CA GLY A 159 7.56 -0.05 9.85
C GLY A 159 6.50 -0.81 10.67
N PHE A 160 6.81 -1.18 11.92
CA PHE A 160 5.87 -1.87 12.80
C PHE A 160 4.66 -0.99 13.16
N LYS A 161 3.47 -1.54 12.99
CA LYS A 161 2.16 -0.92 13.24
C LYS A 161 1.18 -1.99 13.73
N PRO A 162 0.06 -1.63 14.38
CA PRO A 162 -0.97 -2.62 14.74
C PRO A 162 -1.45 -3.39 13.49
N LEU A 163 -1.67 -4.70 13.63
CA LEU A 163 -2.03 -5.56 12.49
C LEU A 163 -3.32 -5.11 11.80
N GLU A 164 -4.30 -4.63 12.58
CA GLU A 164 -5.54 -4.09 12.04
C GLU A 164 -5.32 -2.89 11.12
N VAL A 165 -4.26 -2.10 11.31
CA VAL A 165 -3.96 -0.96 10.43
C VAL A 165 -3.51 -1.47 9.06
N ILE A 166 -2.71 -2.54 9.02
CA ILE A 166 -2.23 -3.14 7.77
C ILE A 166 -3.41 -3.78 7.01
N LEU A 167 -4.24 -4.57 7.71
CA LEU A 167 -5.38 -5.24 7.10
C LEU A 167 -6.45 -4.23 6.63
N ASP A 168 -6.74 -3.20 7.41
CA ASP A 168 -7.68 -2.14 7.02
C ASP A 168 -7.16 -1.34 5.80
N SER A 169 -5.85 -1.08 5.73
CA SER A 169 -5.24 -0.44 4.55
C SER A 169 -5.38 -1.28 3.27
N TYR A 170 -5.39 -2.62 3.37
CA TYR A 170 -5.67 -3.47 2.21
C TYR A 170 -7.12 -3.34 1.73
N LEU A 171 -8.07 -3.19 2.65
CA LEU A 171 -9.46 -2.89 2.28
C LEU A 171 -9.62 -1.47 1.72
N ASP A 172 -8.94 -0.47 2.27
CA ASP A 172 -8.91 0.88 1.69
C ASP A 172 -8.41 0.85 0.24
N MET A 173 -7.34 0.08 -0.04
CA MET A 173 -6.86 -0.12 -1.40
C MET A 173 -7.88 -0.78 -2.33
N ILE A 174 -8.73 -1.67 -1.81
CA ILE A 174 -9.80 -2.29 -2.58
C ILE A 174 -10.92 -1.27 -2.86
N ASP A 175 -11.36 -0.55 -1.82
CA ASP A 175 -12.43 0.45 -1.91
C ASP A 175 -12.07 1.59 -2.87
N GLU A 176 -10.80 1.98 -2.88
CA GLU A 176 -10.27 3.04 -3.76
C GLU A 176 -9.96 2.55 -5.17
N GLY A 177 -10.19 1.26 -5.45
CA GLY A 177 -9.94 0.63 -6.74
C GLY A 177 -8.45 0.46 -7.06
N LYS A 178 -7.56 0.64 -6.08
CA LYS A 178 -6.12 0.43 -6.25
C LYS A 178 -5.81 -1.04 -6.49
N VAL A 179 -6.55 -1.91 -5.80
CA VAL A 179 -6.54 -3.35 -6.02
C VAL A 179 -7.95 -3.81 -6.37
N THR A 180 -8.12 -4.48 -7.50
CA THR A 180 -9.42 -4.97 -7.95
C THR A 180 -9.39 -6.48 -8.22
N LEU A 181 -10.55 -7.10 -8.27
CA LEU A 181 -10.67 -8.46 -8.80
C LEU A 181 -10.33 -8.48 -10.29
N MET A 182 -9.76 -9.59 -10.73
CA MET A 182 -9.36 -9.87 -12.10
C MET A 182 -10.60 -9.97 -12.99
N GLY A 183 -10.63 -9.15 -14.05
CA GLY A 183 -11.59 -9.28 -15.15
C GLY A 183 -11.16 -10.30 -16.20
N PRO A 184 -11.93 -10.47 -17.29
CA PRO A 184 -11.60 -11.40 -18.37
C PRO A 184 -10.28 -11.06 -19.08
N ASP A 185 -9.92 -9.78 -19.13
CA ASP A 185 -8.74 -9.25 -19.80
C ASP A 185 -7.82 -8.54 -18.79
N PRO A 186 -7.06 -9.28 -17.97
CA PRO A 186 -6.15 -8.67 -17.00
C PRO A 186 -5.01 -7.90 -17.68
N PRO A 187 -4.47 -6.85 -17.03
CA PRO A 187 -3.31 -6.14 -17.55
C PRO A 187 -2.07 -7.03 -17.56
N ASN A 188 -1.15 -6.76 -18.48
CA ASN A 188 0.15 -7.43 -18.52
C ASN A 188 1.11 -6.93 -17.42
N TRP A 189 0.91 -5.70 -16.95
CA TRP A 189 1.75 -5.05 -15.94
C TRP A 189 0.95 -4.05 -15.07
N PRO A 190 1.18 -3.99 -13.74
CA PRO A 190 1.86 -4.99 -12.92
C PRO A 190 1.28 -6.40 -13.12
N ARG A 191 2.11 -7.44 -12.95
CA ARG A 191 1.65 -8.82 -13.14
C ARG A 191 0.51 -9.11 -12.15
N PRO A 192 -0.66 -9.58 -12.63
CA PRO A 192 -1.75 -9.96 -11.74
C PRO A 192 -1.36 -11.11 -10.81
N ILE A 193 -1.90 -11.08 -9.60
CA ILE A 193 -1.75 -12.13 -8.58
C ILE A 193 -3.14 -12.65 -8.28
N LYS A 194 -3.55 -13.78 -8.86
CA LYS A 194 -4.94 -14.27 -8.77
C LYS A 194 -5.47 -14.22 -7.32
N PRO A 195 -6.64 -13.61 -7.08
CA PRO A 195 -7.58 -13.02 -8.04
C PRO A 195 -7.38 -11.52 -8.29
N TRP A 196 -6.29 -10.94 -7.80
CA TRP A 196 -6.07 -9.51 -7.70
C TRP A 196 -5.30 -8.92 -8.89
N VAL A 197 -5.68 -7.68 -9.21
CA VAL A 197 -4.98 -6.79 -10.13
C VAL A 197 -4.61 -5.53 -9.34
N LEU A 198 -3.34 -5.14 -9.39
CA LEU A 198 -2.85 -3.88 -8.85
C LEU A 198 -2.82 -2.82 -9.95
N HIS A 199 -3.44 -1.66 -9.71
CA HIS A 199 -3.41 -0.53 -10.62
C HIS A 199 -2.30 0.44 -10.24
N SER A 200 -1.52 0.90 -11.22
CA SER A 200 -0.41 1.83 -11.00
C SER A 200 -0.88 3.15 -10.37
N TYR A 201 -2.08 3.62 -10.72
CA TYR A 201 -2.77 4.73 -10.07
C TYR A 201 -4.29 4.63 -10.24
N THR A 202 -5.04 5.35 -9.42
CA THR A 202 -6.50 5.52 -9.54
C THR A 202 -6.89 7.00 -9.56
N ASN A 203 -8.15 7.30 -9.87
CA ASN A 203 -8.67 8.67 -9.74
C ASN A 203 -8.58 9.16 -8.28
N VAL A 204 -8.77 8.28 -7.31
CA VAL A 204 -8.63 8.61 -5.88
C VAL A 204 -7.18 8.98 -5.56
N ASP A 205 -6.19 8.28 -6.12
CA ASP A 205 -4.77 8.65 -5.97
C ASP A 205 -4.50 10.06 -6.50
N VAL A 206 -5.06 10.40 -7.67
CA VAL A 206 -4.93 11.74 -8.28
C VAL A 206 -5.59 12.79 -7.39
N GLU A 207 -6.81 12.57 -6.92
CA GLU A 207 -7.54 13.49 -6.04
C GLU A 207 -6.82 13.71 -4.70
N LYS A 208 -6.29 12.65 -4.10
CA LYS A 208 -5.48 12.73 -2.87
C LYS A 208 -4.21 13.53 -3.09
N ALA A 209 -3.50 13.30 -4.20
CA ALA A 209 -2.30 14.05 -4.56
C ALA A 209 -2.61 15.53 -4.83
N LEU A 210 -3.66 15.83 -5.58
CA LEU A 210 -4.14 17.20 -5.82
C LEU A 210 -4.49 17.90 -4.51
N SER A 211 -5.23 17.24 -3.63
CA SER A 211 -5.59 17.76 -2.32
C SER A 211 -4.36 18.02 -1.44
N ALA A 212 -3.37 17.14 -1.47
CA ALA A 212 -2.12 17.33 -0.74
C ALA A 212 -1.30 18.51 -1.29
N MET A 213 -1.20 18.62 -2.62
CA MET A 213 -0.53 19.73 -3.28
C MET A 213 -1.23 21.07 -2.97
N GLN A 214 -2.56 21.10 -3.03
CA GLN A 214 -3.33 22.29 -2.68
C GLN A 214 -3.07 22.73 -1.24
N ARG A 215 -3.13 21.79 -0.27
CA ARG A 215 -2.79 22.10 1.14
C ARG A 215 -1.38 22.65 1.29
N LEU A 216 -0.40 22.11 0.54
CA LEU A 216 0.96 22.64 0.54
C LEU A 216 1.00 24.08 0.02
N LEU A 217 0.34 24.34 -1.11
CA LEU A 217 0.30 25.67 -1.73
C LEU A 217 -0.35 26.72 -0.81
N GLU A 218 -1.51 26.40 -0.24
CA GLU A 218 -2.23 27.24 0.73
C GLU A 218 -1.36 27.53 1.97
N ALA A 219 -0.66 26.51 2.46
CA ALA A 219 0.19 26.65 3.64
C ALA A 219 1.44 27.52 3.37
N ILE A 220 1.96 27.52 2.14
CA ILE A 220 3.04 28.43 1.72
C ILE A 220 2.49 29.86 1.59
N GLU A 221 1.35 30.03 0.92
CA GLU A 221 0.70 31.33 0.73
C GLU A 221 0.40 32.01 2.06
N ALA A 222 -0.19 31.28 3.02
CA ALA A 222 -0.53 31.81 4.35
C ALA A 222 0.69 32.27 5.17
N ARG A 223 1.90 31.81 4.83
CA ARG A 223 3.16 32.19 5.50
C ARG A 223 3.94 33.26 4.75
N GLN A 224 3.51 33.64 3.54
CA GLN A 224 4.15 34.71 2.78
C GLN A 224 3.76 36.08 3.37
N PRO A 225 4.70 37.04 3.46
CA PRO A 225 4.36 38.41 3.83
C PRO A 225 3.41 39.00 2.77
N SER A 226 2.42 39.79 3.21
CA SER A 226 1.43 40.42 2.34
C SER A 226 2.13 41.16 1.19
N ARG A 227 2.06 40.58 -0.01
CA ARG A 227 2.58 41.16 -1.25
C ARG A 227 1.41 41.57 -2.13
N GLU A 228 1.64 42.60 -2.95
CA GLU A 228 0.75 42.95 -4.06
C GLU A 228 0.48 41.71 -4.91
N ALA A 229 -0.74 41.61 -5.47
CA ALA A 229 -1.17 40.46 -6.25
C ALA A 229 -0.18 40.18 -7.40
N ALA A 230 0.68 39.19 -7.22
CA ALA A 230 1.57 38.73 -8.27
C ALA A 230 0.76 37.98 -9.34
N ASP A 231 1.24 38.04 -10.58
CA ASP A 231 0.79 37.14 -11.64
C ASP A 231 1.00 35.68 -11.20
N SER A 232 0.13 34.78 -11.68
CA SER A 232 0.27 33.36 -11.38
C SER A 232 1.59 32.84 -11.95
N TYR A 233 2.40 32.19 -11.13
CA TYR A 233 3.61 31.49 -11.56
C TYR A 233 3.33 30.04 -11.97
N ASN A 234 2.07 29.64 -12.11
CA ASN A 234 1.70 28.28 -12.49
C ASN A 234 2.03 28.02 -13.97
N PRO A 235 3.08 27.23 -14.30
CA PRO A 235 3.36 26.92 -15.70
C PRO A 235 2.30 25.97 -16.28
N TRP A 236 1.59 25.22 -15.44
CA TRP A 236 0.62 24.22 -15.85
C TRP A 236 -0.76 24.81 -16.19
N SER A 237 -0.98 26.11 -15.97
CA SER A 237 -2.27 26.74 -16.28
C SER A 237 -2.47 27.05 -17.77
N ASP A 238 -1.44 26.93 -18.60
CA ASP A 238 -1.53 27.10 -20.05
C ASP A 238 -1.84 25.74 -20.74
N PRO A 239 -3.06 25.54 -21.28
CA PRO A 239 -3.43 24.30 -21.96
C PRO A 239 -2.59 24.03 -23.21
N SER A 240 -2.12 25.07 -23.91
CA SER A 240 -1.26 24.92 -25.08
C SER A 240 0.12 24.40 -24.67
N LEU A 241 0.64 24.84 -23.52
CA LEU A 241 1.90 24.32 -22.98
C LEU A 241 1.77 22.85 -22.57
N LEU A 242 0.70 22.47 -21.86
CA LEU A 242 0.44 21.07 -21.49
C LEU A 242 0.28 20.16 -22.70
N ALA A 243 -0.36 20.65 -23.78
CA ALA A 243 -0.43 19.92 -25.03
C ALA A 243 0.94 19.77 -25.71
N SER A 244 1.78 20.81 -25.65
CA SER A 244 3.07 20.82 -26.35
C SER A 244 4.08 19.79 -25.83
N ILE A 245 3.97 19.41 -24.55
CA ILE A 245 4.84 18.41 -23.93
C ILE A 245 4.43 16.95 -24.22
N ASN A 246 3.33 16.74 -24.97
CA ASN A 246 2.88 15.41 -25.42
C ASN A 246 2.80 14.35 -24.31
N LEU A 247 2.33 14.73 -23.12
CA LEU A 247 2.09 13.75 -22.05
C LEU A 247 1.02 12.75 -22.49
N PRO A 248 1.26 11.43 -22.39
CA PRO A 248 0.24 10.45 -22.76
C PRO A 248 -1.02 10.62 -21.89
N PRO A 249 -2.22 10.61 -22.51
CA PRO A 249 -3.46 10.62 -21.75
C PRO A 249 -3.58 9.32 -20.93
N ASN A 250 -4.41 9.34 -19.87
CA ASN A 250 -4.57 8.23 -18.93
C ASN A 250 -3.25 7.87 -18.22
N THR A 251 -2.47 8.88 -17.87
CA THR A 251 -1.33 8.75 -16.96
C THR A 251 -1.56 9.62 -15.74
N PHE A 252 -1.03 9.18 -14.59
CA PHE A 252 -1.10 9.97 -13.35
C PHE A 252 -0.59 11.40 -13.57
N ALA A 253 0.55 11.55 -14.24
CA ALA A 253 1.15 12.85 -14.50
C ALA A 253 0.24 13.77 -15.33
N HIS A 254 -0.38 13.23 -16.39
CA HIS A 254 -1.34 13.99 -17.19
C HIS A 254 -2.52 14.46 -16.34
N ASP A 255 -3.18 13.53 -15.63
CA ASP A 255 -4.41 13.84 -14.89
C ASP A 255 -4.14 14.77 -13.70
N PHE A 256 -3.01 14.58 -13.01
CA PHE A 256 -2.55 15.45 -11.94
C PHE A 256 -2.26 16.88 -12.43
N LEU A 257 -1.54 17.06 -13.54
CA LEU A 257 -1.27 18.39 -14.08
C LEU A 257 -2.53 19.08 -14.60
N MET A 258 -3.42 18.32 -15.25
CA MET A 258 -4.71 18.85 -15.69
C MET A 258 -5.53 19.36 -14.50
N GLY A 259 -5.54 18.63 -13.37
CA GLY A 259 -6.17 19.10 -12.13
C GLY A 259 -5.54 20.38 -11.58
N LEU A 260 -4.21 20.48 -11.60
CA LEU A 260 -3.47 21.67 -11.14
C LEU A 260 -3.57 22.89 -12.07
N SER A 261 -3.92 22.70 -13.35
CA SER A 261 -4.00 23.79 -14.33
C SER A 261 -4.96 24.92 -13.91
N THR A 262 -5.96 24.59 -13.10
CA THR A 262 -6.97 25.53 -12.60
C THR A 262 -6.51 26.34 -11.39
N GLN A 263 -5.40 25.96 -10.76
CA GLN A 263 -4.91 26.57 -9.52
C GLN A 263 -4.12 27.84 -9.82
N LYS A 264 -4.37 28.89 -9.03
CA LYS A 264 -3.54 30.09 -9.04
C LYS A 264 -2.40 29.91 -8.05
N ILE A 265 -1.15 30.07 -8.50
CA ILE A 265 0.01 29.97 -7.62
C ILE A 265 0.72 31.33 -7.56
N PRO A 266 0.55 32.11 -6.46
CA PRO A 266 1.03 33.50 -6.39
C PRO A 266 2.52 33.61 -6.05
N PHE A 267 3.23 32.49 -5.95
CA PHE A 267 4.65 32.45 -5.61
C PHE A 267 5.41 31.48 -6.53
N ARG A 268 6.70 31.75 -6.71
CA ARG A 268 7.58 30.89 -7.50
C ARG A 268 8.25 29.79 -6.68
N TYR A 269 8.55 30.02 -5.40
CA TYR A 269 9.34 29.12 -4.56
C TYR A 269 8.44 28.32 -3.61
N ILE A 270 8.61 27.00 -3.59
CA ILE A 270 7.89 26.09 -2.67
C ILE A 270 8.70 25.78 -1.41
N ALA A 271 10.02 25.96 -1.47
CA ALA A 271 10.96 25.87 -0.36
C ALA A 271 12.22 26.70 -0.68
N PRO A 272 13.11 26.97 0.31
CA PRO A 272 14.39 27.63 0.03
C PRO A 272 15.18 26.88 -1.06
N GLY A 273 15.46 27.56 -2.16
CA GLY A 273 16.17 27.00 -3.31
C GLY A 273 15.34 26.07 -4.22
N ILE A 274 14.08 25.77 -3.90
CA ILE A 274 13.20 24.90 -4.72
C ILE A 274 12.02 25.72 -5.25
N ARG A 275 11.82 25.69 -6.57
CA ARG A 275 10.82 26.51 -7.26
C ARG A 275 10.07 25.78 -8.35
N LEU A 276 8.93 26.37 -8.72
CA LEU A 276 8.23 26.06 -9.95
C LEU A 276 9.10 26.41 -11.17
N PRO A 277 9.00 25.62 -12.25
CA PRO A 277 9.64 25.96 -13.52
C PRO A 277 9.02 27.21 -14.13
N THR A 278 9.83 27.93 -14.89
CA THR A 278 9.32 28.89 -15.88
C THR A 278 8.64 28.14 -17.02
N VAL A 279 7.80 28.85 -17.80
CA VAL A 279 7.16 28.29 -19.01
C VAL A 279 8.21 27.70 -19.97
N ALA A 280 9.34 28.38 -20.16
CA ALA A 280 10.42 27.91 -21.03
C ALA A 280 11.12 26.65 -20.49
N GLU A 281 11.36 26.57 -19.18
CA GLU A 281 11.94 25.36 -18.56
C GLU A 281 10.96 24.19 -18.63
N PHE A 282 9.68 24.44 -18.37
CA PHE A 282 8.66 23.39 -18.43
C PHE A 282 8.41 22.90 -19.87
N ALA A 283 8.50 23.78 -20.88
CA ALA A 283 8.45 23.39 -22.29
C ALA A 283 9.63 22.50 -22.70
N ASN A 284 10.80 22.70 -22.07
CA ASN A 284 12.04 21.99 -22.35
C ASN A 284 12.34 20.95 -21.26
N GLN A 285 11.41 20.01 -21.05
CA GLN A 285 11.63 18.93 -20.07
C GLN A 285 12.85 18.09 -20.46
N PRO A 286 13.80 17.88 -19.53
CA PRO A 286 15.05 17.18 -19.82
C PRO A 286 14.86 15.69 -20.14
N TYR A 287 13.68 15.13 -19.84
CA TYR A 287 13.43 13.69 -19.94
C TYR A 287 12.34 13.28 -20.92
N LEU A 288 11.66 14.24 -21.56
CA LEU A 288 10.65 13.92 -22.56
C LEU A 288 11.31 13.37 -23.82
N GLY A 289 10.97 12.13 -24.19
CA GLY A 289 11.47 11.45 -25.39
C GLY A 289 12.89 10.86 -25.29
N SER A 290 13.57 10.98 -24.14
CA SER A 290 14.94 10.47 -23.95
C SER A 290 15.01 9.06 -23.37
N TYR A 291 13.88 8.47 -22.95
CA TYR A 291 13.84 7.09 -22.46
C TYR A 291 13.36 6.13 -23.56
N PRO A 292 14.19 5.14 -23.95
CA PRO A 292 13.80 4.11 -24.90
C PRO A 292 12.99 3.05 -24.17
N THR A 293 11.75 3.35 -23.81
CA THR A 293 10.88 2.37 -23.17
C THR A 293 9.53 2.37 -23.85
N ASN A 294 9.07 1.18 -24.26
CA ASN A 294 7.68 0.94 -24.64
C ASN A 294 6.71 1.04 -23.43
N ASP A 295 7.22 1.48 -22.28
CA ASP A 295 6.51 1.63 -21.03
C ASP A 295 6.17 3.11 -20.79
N PRO A 296 4.88 3.51 -20.89
CA PRO A 296 4.45 4.89 -20.64
C PRO A 296 4.62 5.33 -19.18
N THR A 297 4.95 4.42 -18.25
CA THR A 297 5.24 4.76 -16.83
C THR A 297 6.66 5.28 -16.61
N SER A 298 7.52 5.25 -17.64
CA SER A 298 8.95 5.60 -17.55
C SER A 298 9.27 7.01 -18.06
N LEU A 299 8.31 7.94 -18.07
CA LEU A 299 8.52 9.33 -18.45
C LEU A 299 8.66 10.20 -17.19
N PRO A 300 9.86 10.38 -16.62
CA PRO A 300 10.02 11.27 -15.49
C PRO A 300 9.72 12.70 -15.92
N LEU A 301 8.91 13.39 -15.14
CA LEU A 301 8.58 14.79 -15.37
C LEU A 301 9.21 15.65 -14.27
N LEU A 302 9.97 16.67 -14.66
CA LEU A 302 10.58 17.59 -13.70
C LEU A 302 9.56 18.67 -13.31
N LEU A 303 8.95 18.48 -12.15
CA LEU A 303 7.93 19.39 -11.59
C LEU A 303 8.52 20.57 -10.82
N PHE A 304 9.71 20.42 -10.24
CA PHE A 304 10.36 21.44 -9.43
C PHE A 304 11.84 21.55 -9.79
N TYR A 305 12.35 22.78 -9.81
CA TYR A 305 13.74 23.09 -10.12
C TYR A 305 14.44 23.58 -8.86
N THR A 306 15.72 23.23 -8.74
CA THR A 306 16.62 23.84 -7.76
C THR A 306 17.35 25.00 -8.41
N ASP A 307 17.48 26.12 -7.70
CA ASP A 307 18.48 27.11 -8.06
C ASP A 307 19.86 26.59 -7.62
N ASP A 308 20.86 26.68 -8.51
CA ASP A 308 22.24 26.38 -8.12
C ASP A 308 22.63 27.29 -6.96
N TRP A 309 23.17 26.70 -5.88
CA TRP A 309 23.81 27.47 -4.82
C TRP A 309 25.01 28.20 -5.43
N ARG A 310 24.83 29.49 -5.73
CA ARG A 310 25.94 30.42 -5.92
C ARG A 310 26.38 30.99 -4.58
#